data_AF-A7HNW5-F1
#
_entry.id   AF-A7HNW5-F1
#
_cell.length_a   1.000
_cell.length_b   1.000
_cell.length_c   1.000
_cell.angle_alpha   90.00
_cell.angle_beta   90.00
_cell.angle_gamma   90.00
#
_symmetry.space_group_name_H-M   'P 1'
#
loop_
_entity.id
_entity.type
_entity.pdbx_description
1 polymer ?
#
loop_
_entity_poly.entity_id
_entity_poly.type
_entity_poly.pdbx_seq_one_letter_code
_entity_poly.pdbx_strand_id
1 'polypeptide(L)'
;MKRIVVLLSIIVIVPVLFSSCGFLLNQLITGTNQRQYNVQFFINGLPREFLNSGISKFQDVKIDETRIEIKISIGGVDYSISETKISSFVNGFGGTFNAQESKNISIEGTVTIRYSTDTSFESTEVRLSFPKSTYTIPNKSKNFYVVFDVPYNSNVPTIRIIDYPYTYRFILITSDEQFVKITDGTNAYRMFTSELSGRKQCTFVTERGTTKFYIFESEKGITNSGTPKPVGISPDYEEIDLK
;
A
#
# COMPACT_ATOMS: atom_id res chain seq x y z
N MET A 1 -31.97 -29.06 -59.22
CA MET A 1 -32.01 -29.62 -57.84
C MET A 1 -30.69 -29.21 -57.17
N LYS A 2 -30.69 -28.29 -56.20
CA LYS A 2 -30.62 -28.55 -54.72
C LYS A 2 -29.49 -29.56 -54.38
N ARG A 3 -28.50 -29.34 -53.51
CA ARG A 3 -28.25 -28.41 -52.38
C ARG A 3 -26.74 -28.45 -52.01
N ILE A 4 -26.20 -27.28 -51.61
CA ILE A 4 -25.30 -26.95 -50.48
C ILE A 4 -24.57 -28.12 -49.77
N VAL A 5 -23.23 -28.04 -49.65
CA VAL A 5 -22.51 -27.86 -48.35
C VAL A 5 -21.22 -27.04 -48.57
N VAL A 6 -21.31 -25.77 -48.21
CA VAL A 6 -20.18 -24.90 -47.81
C VAL A 6 -19.97 -25.17 -46.33
N LEU A 7 -18.78 -25.62 -45.89
CA LEU A 7 -18.30 -25.48 -44.51
C LEU A 7 -16.94 -26.19 -44.37
N LEU A 8 -15.84 -25.49 -44.69
CA LEU A 8 -14.50 -25.81 -44.19
C LEU A 8 -13.52 -24.67 -44.53
N SER A 9 -13.85 -23.46 -44.10
CA SER A 9 -12.94 -22.30 -44.22
C SER A 9 -13.24 -21.21 -43.20
N ILE A 10 -13.51 -21.58 -41.93
CA ILE A 10 -13.60 -20.63 -40.81
C ILE A 10 -13.04 -21.27 -39.53
N ILE A 11 -11.75 -21.61 -39.46
CA ILE A 11 -11.04 -21.78 -38.17
C ILE A 11 -9.56 -21.38 -38.32
N VAL A 12 -9.24 -20.15 -38.75
CA VAL A 12 -7.90 -19.55 -38.50
C VAL A 12 -7.95 -18.01 -38.31
N ILE A 13 -9.12 -17.38 -38.11
CA ILE A 13 -9.20 -15.90 -37.96
C ILE A 13 -9.99 -15.50 -36.71
N VAL A 14 -9.79 -16.20 -35.59
CA VAL A 14 -10.40 -15.82 -34.29
C VAL A 14 -9.40 -15.73 -33.11
N PRO A 15 -8.15 -16.24 -33.15
CA PRO A 15 -7.18 -15.86 -32.11
C PRO A 15 -6.55 -14.47 -32.33
N VAL A 16 -6.50 -13.96 -33.57
CA VAL A 16 -5.71 -12.76 -33.89
C VAL A 16 -6.41 -11.45 -33.47
N LEU A 17 -7.73 -11.46 -33.33
CA LEU A 17 -8.51 -10.25 -32.96
C LEU A 17 -8.52 -9.95 -31.46
N PHE A 18 -8.16 -10.91 -30.60
CA PHE A 18 -8.03 -10.68 -29.15
C PHE A 18 -6.62 -10.27 -28.72
N SER A 19 -5.60 -10.49 -29.55
CA SER A 19 -4.23 -9.96 -29.33
C SER A 19 -4.08 -8.48 -29.72
N SER A 20 -4.96 -7.97 -30.58
CA SER A 20 -4.90 -6.59 -31.10
C SER A 20 -5.43 -5.53 -30.13
N CYS A 21 -6.25 -5.88 -29.13
CA CYS A 21 -6.71 -4.89 -28.15
C CYS A 21 -5.59 -4.43 -27.21
N GLY A 22 -4.66 -5.32 -26.83
CA GLY A 22 -3.48 -4.94 -26.03
C GLY A 22 -2.48 -4.11 -26.83
N PHE A 23 -2.29 -4.42 -28.11
CA PHE A 23 -1.38 -3.67 -28.99
C PHE A 23 -1.93 -2.29 -29.37
N LEU A 24 -3.23 -2.15 -29.60
CA LEU A 24 -3.86 -0.87 -29.92
C LEU A 24 -3.91 0.07 -28.71
N LEU A 25 -4.15 -0.44 -27.50
CA LEU A 25 -4.06 0.37 -26.27
C LEU A 25 -2.64 0.87 -26.02
N ASN A 26 -1.63 0.03 -26.24
CA ASN A 26 -0.23 0.44 -26.08
C ASN A 26 0.17 1.48 -27.14
N GLN A 27 -0.35 1.38 -28.38
CA GLN A 27 -0.12 2.36 -29.44
C GLN A 27 -0.88 3.69 -29.23
N LEU A 28 -2.10 3.66 -28.69
CA LEU A 28 -2.87 4.86 -28.34
C LEU A 28 -2.19 5.68 -27.24
N ILE A 29 -1.54 5.02 -26.28
CA ILE A 29 -0.76 5.69 -25.22
C ILE A 29 0.55 6.28 -25.77
N THR A 30 1.19 5.62 -26.74
CA THR A 30 2.40 6.18 -27.39
C THR A 30 2.13 7.40 -28.26
N GLY A 31 0.90 7.58 -28.76
CA GLY A 31 0.53 8.75 -29.58
C GLY A 31 0.24 10.03 -28.78
N THR A 32 0.06 9.94 -27.45
CA THR A 32 -0.36 11.05 -26.59
C THR A 32 0.74 11.58 -25.66
N ASN A 33 1.98 11.10 -25.80
CA ASN A 33 3.10 11.34 -24.86
C ASN A 33 2.77 10.98 -23.40
N GLN A 34 1.74 10.16 -23.16
CA GLN A 34 1.37 9.73 -21.83
C GLN A 34 2.29 8.62 -21.34
N ARG A 35 2.68 8.72 -20.07
CA ARG A 35 3.47 7.77 -19.31
C ARG A 35 2.57 7.13 -18.26
N GLN A 36 2.60 5.80 -18.21
CA GLN A 36 1.95 5.03 -17.17
C GLN A 36 2.85 4.96 -15.92
N TYR A 37 2.30 5.36 -14.78
CA TYR A 37 2.92 5.23 -13.46
C TYR A 37 2.15 4.18 -12.65
N ASN A 38 2.85 3.23 -12.05
CA ASN A 38 2.30 2.28 -11.10
C ASN A 38 2.76 2.66 -9.70
N VAL A 39 1.81 2.99 -8.85
CA VAL A 39 2.09 3.48 -7.49
C VAL A 39 1.48 2.52 -6.49
N GLN A 40 2.27 2.13 -5.50
CA GLN A 40 1.80 1.33 -4.38
C GLN A 40 1.73 2.19 -3.13
N PHE A 41 0.60 2.15 -2.43
CA PHE A 41 0.33 2.95 -1.23
C PHE A 41 0.40 2.08 0.01
N PHE A 42 1.08 2.57 1.04
CA PHE A 42 1.22 1.91 2.33
C PHE A 42 1.06 2.90 3.47
N ILE A 43 0.58 2.42 4.61
CA ILE A 43 0.54 3.16 5.86
C ILE A 43 1.44 2.44 6.85
N ASN A 44 2.46 3.15 7.34
CA ASN A 44 3.28 2.68 8.44
C ASN A 44 2.78 3.32 9.73
N GLY A 45 2.12 2.54 10.57
CA GLY A 45 1.66 2.98 11.88
C GLY A 45 0.19 3.41 11.93
N LEU A 46 -0.24 3.84 13.12
CA LEU A 46 -1.59 4.25 13.42
C LEU A 46 -1.61 5.71 13.90
N PRO A 47 -2.69 6.47 13.65
CA PRO A 47 -2.84 7.82 14.18
C PRO A 47 -2.67 7.87 15.70
N ARG A 48 -1.95 8.88 16.20
CA ARG A 48 -1.68 9.04 17.64
C ARG A 48 -2.96 9.13 18.48
N GLU A 49 -4.00 9.77 17.96
CA GLU A 49 -5.30 9.86 18.63
C GLU A 49 -5.93 8.48 18.85
N PHE A 50 -5.84 7.57 17.88
CA PHE A 50 -6.26 6.18 18.04
C PHE A 50 -5.45 5.48 19.13
N LEU A 51 -4.14 5.76 19.22
CA LEU A 51 -3.26 5.16 20.23
C LEU A 51 -3.47 5.71 21.65
N ASN A 52 -3.91 6.96 21.77
CA ASN A 52 -4.19 7.62 23.05
C ASN A 52 -5.58 7.27 23.62
N SER A 53 -6.39 6.50 22.89
CA SER A 53 -7.75 6.10 23.28
C SER A 53 -7.82 5.14 24.48
N GLY A 54 -6.68 4.74 25.05
CA GLY A 54 -6.60 3.79 26.15
C GLY A 54 -6.67 2.31 25.71
N ILE A 55 -6.73 2.04 24.41
CA ILE A 55 -6.73 0.67 23.86
C ILE A 55 -5.34 0.05 24.01
N SER A 56 -5.23 -0.94 24.90
CA SER A 56 -3.99 -1.64 25.17
C SER A 56 -3.83 -2.93 24.37
N LYS A 57 -4.93 -3.65 24.07
CA LYS A 57 -4.94 -4.90 23.30
C LYS A 57 -5.90 -4.83 22.12
N PHE A 58 -5.59 -5.52 21.04
CA PHE A 58 -6.43 -5.53 19.85
C PHE A 58 -7.82 -6.12 20.10
N GLN A 59 -7.90 -7.17 20.93
CA GLN A 59 -9.17 -7.79 21.31
C GLN A 59 -10.15 -6.84 22.04
N ASP A 60 -9.64 -5.73 22.60
CA ASP A 60 -10.45 -4.74 23.34
C ASP A 60 -11.03 -3.67 22.38
N VAL A 61 -10.81 -3.81 21.07
CA VAL A 61 -11.32 -2.90 20.05
C VAL A 61 -11.91 -3.64 18.87
N LYS A 62 -13.05 -3.16 18.41
CA LYS A 62 -13.62 -3.53 17.11
C LYS A 62 -13.35 -2.41 16.13
N ILE A 63 -12.66 -2.70 15.03
CA ILE A 63 -12.45 -1.76 13.92
C ILE A 63 -13.61 -1.96 12.93
N ASP A 64 -14.51 -0.99 12.88
CA ASP A 64 -15.69 -1.04 12.00
C ASP A 64 -15.35 -0.63 10.56
N GLU A 65 -14.47 0.36 10.41
CA GLU A 65 -14.08 0.90 9.12
C GLU A 65 -12.66 1.46 9.16
N THR A 66 -11.89 1.18 8.11
CA THR A 66 -10.68 1.93 7.78
C THR A 66 -10.88 2.57 6.43
N ARG A 67 -10.59 3.85 6.27
CA ARG A 67 -10.69 4.54 4.98
C ARG A 67 -9.44 5.33 4.70
N ILE A 68 -8.95 5.24 3.47
CA ILE A 68 -7.82 6.03 2.96
C ILE A 68 -8.32 6.78 1.74
N GLU A 69 -8.24 8.11 1.80
CA GLU A 69 -8.57 8.99 0.70
C GLU A 69 -7.30 9.70 0.26
N ILE A 70 -6.93 9.58 -1.01
CA ILE A 70 -5.68 10.15 -1.54
C ILE A 70 -6.03 10.96 -2.78
N LYS A 71 -5.46 12.17 -2.86
CA LYS A 71 -5.45 12.95 -4.09
C LYS A 71 -4.04 13.10 -4.59
N ILE A 72 -3.87 12.86 -5.88
CA ILE A 72 -2.56 12.86 -6.54
C ILE A 72 -2.63 13.78 -7.74
N SER A 73 -1.62 14.62 -7.90
CA SER A 73 -1.40 15.42 -9.11
C SER A 73 -0.07 15.03 -9.73
N ILE A 74 -0.09 14.53 -10.96
CA ILE A 74 1.10 14.10 -11.69
C ILE A 74 0.97 14.45 -13.17
N GLY A 75 2.00 15.06 -13.76
CA GLY A 75 2.01 15.41 -15.18
C GLY A 75 0.82 16.26 -15.64
N GLY A 76 0.29 17.12 -14.76
CA GLY A 76 -0.87 17.98 -15.03
C GLY A 76 -2.23 17.30 -14.93
N VAL A 77 -2.30 16.06 -14.44
CA VAL A 77 -3.55 15.31 -14.25
C VAL A 77 -3.76 15.05 -12.76
N ASP A 78 -4.99 15.29 -12.29
CA ASP A 78 -5.41 15.03 -10.92
C ASP A 78 -6.20 13.71 -10.83
N TYR A 79 -5.93 12.95 -9.78
CA TYR A 79 -6.55 11.67 -9.47
C TYR A 79 -7.03 11.65 -8.03
N SER A 80 -8.17 10.99 -7.80
CA SER A 80 -8.71 10.73 -6.47
C SER A 80 -8.86 9.23 -6.27
N ILE A 81 -8.39 8.74 -5.13
CA ILE A 81 -8.39 7.32 -4.76
C ILE A 81 -9.08 7.22 -3.40
N SER A 82 -9.98 6.26 -3.25
CA SER A 82 -10.61 5.93 -1.98
C SER A 82 -10.59 4.42 -1.81
N GLU A 83 -10.07 3.96 -0.67
CA GLU A 83 -10.01 2.55 -0.31
C GLU A 83 -10.53 2.37 1.11
N THR A 84 -11.39 1.38 1.31
CA THR A 84 -12.09 1.11 2.58
C THR A 84 -11.80 -0.27 3.17
N LYS A 85 -11.07 -1.12 2.44
CA LYS A 85 -10.72 -2.47 2.92
C LYS A 85 -9.63 -2.41 3.98
N ILE A 86 -9.90 -3.04 5.13
CA ILE A 86 -8.91 -3.22 6.20
C ILE A 86 -7.64 -3.89 5.68
N SER A 87 -7.78 -4.91 4.82
CA SER A 87 -6.62 -5.59 4.23
C SER A 87 -5.72 -4.63 3.42
N SER A 88 -6.32 -3.69 2.68
CA SER A 88 -5.59 -2.67 1.93
C SER A 88 -4.93 -1.65 2.86
N PHE A 89 -5.57 -1.34 3.99
CA PHE A 89 -4.99 -0.46 5.02
C PHE A 89 -3.71 -1.04 5.62
N VAL A 90 -3.72 -2.33 6.00
CA VAL A 90 -2.59 -2.96 6.69
C VAL A 90 -1.55 -3.60 5.76
N ASN A 91 -1.89 -3.91 4.50
CA ASN A 91 -0.99 -4.56 3.54
C ASN A 91 -0.73 -3.75 2.26
N GLY A 92 -1.27 -2.54 2.17
CA GLY A 92 -1.13 -1.66 1.02
C GLY A 92 -2.01 -2.05 -0.17
N PHE A 93 -2.05 -1.15 -1.15
CA PHE A 93 -2.82 -1.30 -2.39
C PHE A 93 -2.17 -0.52 -3.54
N GLY A 94 -2.51 -0.91 -4.77
CA GLY A 94 -1.91 -0.35 -5.97
C GLY A 94 -2.87 0.50 -6.80
N GLY A 95 -2.30 1.47 -7.52
CA GLY A 95 -3.01 2.25 -8.54
C GLY A 95 -2.13 2.48 -9.77
N THR A 96 -2.78 2.62 -10.92
CA THR A 96 -2.12 2.91 -12.19
C THR A 96 -2.64 4.24 -12.74
N PHE A 97 -1.73 5.15 -13.07
CA PHE A 97 -2.02 6.54 -13.44
C PHE A 97 -1.37 6.89 -14.77
N ASN A 98 -2.13 7.44 -15.72
CA ASN A 98 -1.64 7.80 -17.05
C ASN A 98 -1.49 9.32 -17.16
N ALA A 99 -0.26 9.83 -17.15
CA ALA A 99 -0.01 11.27 -17.17
C ALA A 99 1.18 11.62 -18.03
N GLN A 100 1.39 12.89 -18.35
CA GLN A 100 2.62 13.31 -19.02
C GLN A 100 3.86 12.96 -18.18
N GLU A 101 5.03 12.82 -18.81
CA GLU A 101 6.27 12.64 -18.06
C GLU A 101 6.46 13.80 -17.09
N SER A 102 6.64 13.49 -15.82
CA SER A 102 6.82 14.45 -14.74
C SER A 102 8.00 14.01 -13.87
N LYS A 103 8.71 14.99 -13.33
CA LYS A 103 9.70 14.77 -12.28
C LYS A 103 9.10 14.83 -10.89
N ASN A 104 7.88 15.35 -10.77
CA ASN A 104 7.24 15.64 -9.49
C ASN A 104 5.84 15.04 -9.42
N ILE A 105 5.42 14.76 -8.20
CA ILE A 105 4.09 14.31 -7.85
C ILE A 105 3.64 15.09 -6.61
N SER A 106 2.44 15.65 -6.65
CA SER A 106 1.83 16.27 -5.48
C SER A 106 0.85 15.28 -4.85
N ILE A 107 0.94 15.08 -3.55
CA ILE A 107 0.12 14.12 -2.81
C ILE A 107 -0.48 14.82 -1.60
N GLU A 108 -1.77 14.61 -1.39
CA GLU A 108 -2.44 14.83 -0.10
C GLU A 108 -3.29 13.59 0.22
N GLY A 109 -3.62 13.40 1.48
CA GLY A 109 -4.51 12.31 1.84
C GLY A 109 -5.08 12.42 3.24
N THR A 110 -6.09 11.61 3.50
CA THR A 110 -6.74 11.49 4.79
C THR A 110 -6.88 10.02 5.11
N VAL A 111 -6.43 9.66 6.31
CA VAL A 111 -6.63 8.35 6.91
C VAL A 111 -7.71 8.46 7.96
N THR A 112 -8.74 7.61 7.88
CA THR A 112 -9.84 7.54 8.84
C THR A 112 -9.92 6.14 9.41
N ILE A 113 -10.06 6.03 10.74
CA ILE A 113 -10.34 4.78 11.44
C ILE A 113 -11.59 5.00 12.27
N ARG A 114 -12.60 4.15 12.08
CA ARG A 114 -13.78 4.08 12.94
C ARG A 114 -13.72 2.80 13.76
N TYR A 115 -13.86 2.96 15.07
CA TYR A 115 -13.68 1.87 16.02
C TYR A 115 -14.57 2.03 17.25
N SER A 116 -14.84 0.93 17.94
CA SER A 116 -15.55 0.90 19.21
C SER A 116 -14.81 0.04 20.22
N THR A 117 -14.74 0.47 21.48
CA THR A 117 -14.22 -0.32 22.61
C THR A 117 -15.30 -1.06 23.40
N ASP A 118 -16.57 -0.74 23.15
CA ASP A 118 -17.74 -1.43 23.68
C ASP A 118 -18.81 -1.46 22.58
N THR A 119 -19.31 -2.64 22.28
CA THR A 119 -20.31 -2.88 21.21
C THR A 119 -21.66 -2.22 21.46
N SER A 120 -21.87 -1.70 22.67
CA SER A 120 -23.09 -1.02 23.10
C SER A 120 -23.10 0.47 22.80
N PHE A 121 -21.97 1.05 22.35
CA PHE A 121 -21.82 2.48 22.06
C PHE A 121 -21.55 2.73 20.57
N GLU A 122 -21.83 3.96 20.13
CA GLU A 122 -21.49 4.40 18.77
C GLU A 122 -19.97 4.42 18.55
N SER A 123 -19.55 4.05 17.35
CA SER A 123 -18.14 4.02 16.97
C SER A 123 -17.53 5.42 17.03
N THR A 124 -16.35 5.52 17.65
CA THR A 124 -15.50 6.70 17.60
C THR A 124 -14.77 6.77 16.26
N GLU A 125 -14.60 7.98 15.73
CA GLU A 125 -13.85 8.22 14.50
C GLU A 125 -12.57 8.99 14.82
N VAL A 126 -11.44 8.51 14.30
CA VAL A 126 -10.15 9.21 14.31
C VAL A 126 -9.74 9.49 12.89
N ARG A 127 -9.31 10.73 12.62
CA ARG A 127 -8.87 11.19 11.30
C ARG A 127 -7.47 11.79 11.37
N LEU A 128 -6.61 11.40 10.43
CA LEU A 128 -5.28 11.94 10.24
C LEU A 128 -5.14 12.49 8.83
N SER A 129 -4.89 13.79 8.70
CA SER A 129 -4.72 14.47 7.42
C SER A 129 -3.25 14.71 7.11
N PHE A 130 -2.89 14.42 5.87
CA PHE A 130 -1.60 14.71 5.26
C PHE A 130 -1.78 15.86 4.28
N PRO A 131 -1.29 17.07 4.60
CA PRO A 131 -1.48 18.23 3.75
C PRO A 131 -0.74 18.08 2.42
N LYS A 132 -1.29 18.70 1.37
CA LYS A 132 -0.70 18.69 0.03
C LYS A 132 0.76 19.09 0.05
N SER A 133 1.60 18.19 -0.42
CA SER A 133 3.03 18.39 -0.55
C SER A 133 3.52 17.84 -1.89
N THR A 134 4.57 18.46 -2.44
CA THR A 134 5.18 18.06 -3.72
C THR A 134 6.45 17.28 -3.45
N TYR A 135 6.57 16.14 -4.12
CA TYR A 135 7.68 15.22 -3.98
C TYR A 135 8.33 14.98 -5.34
N THR A 136 9.65 14.81 -5.34
CA THR A 136 10.39 14.37 -6.52
C THR A 136 10.16 12.89 -6.75
N ILE A 137 9.81 12.50 -7.96
CA ILE A 137 9.73 11.10 -8.39
C ILE A 137 11.17 10.58 -8.56
N PRO A 138 11.60 9.59 -7.78
CA PRO A 138 12.96 9.06 -7.84
C PRO A 138 13.30 8.54 -9.24
N ASN A 139 14.49 8.86 -9.76
CA ASN A 139 15.02 8.34 -11.03
C ASN A 139 14.09 8.46 -12.25
N LYS A 140 13.08 9.34 -12.20
CA LYS A 140 11.96 9.36 -13.16
C LYS A 140 11.30 7.98 -13.32
N SER A 141 11.28 7.16 -12.27
CA SER A 141 10.79 5.80 -12.31
C SER A 141 9.29 5.77 -12.65
N LYS A 142 8.87 4.70 -13.34
CA LYS A 142 7.45 4.42 -13.58
C LYS A 142 6.81 3.71 -12.39
N ASN A 143 7.61 3.12 -11.51
CA ASN A 143 7.13 2.30 -10.41
C ASN A 143 7.72 2.83 -9.11
N PHE A 144 6.89 3.23 -8.17
CA PHE A 144 7.34 3.72 -6.87
C PHE A 144 6.29 3.48 -5.80
N TYR A 145 6.71 3.62 -4.55
CA TYR A 145 5.90 3.44 -3.37
C TYR A 145 5.66 4.80 -2.71
N VAL A 146 4.44 5.00 -2.22
CA VAL A 146 4.04 6.14 -1.39
C VAL A 146 3.72 5.58 -0.02
N VAL A 147 4.50 5.99 0.98
CA VAL A 147 4.36 5.54 2.36
C VAL A 147 3.88 6.69 3.22
N PHE A 148 2.67 6.58 3.75
CA PHE A 148 2.15 7.45 4.81
C PHE A 148 2.79 6.99 6.14
N ASP A 149 3.84 7.68 6.56
CA ASP A 149 4.67 7.31 7.70
C ASP A 149 4.17 8.02 8.97
N VAL A 150 3.68 7.22 9.92
CA VAL A 150 3.03 7.68 11.16
C VAL A 150 3.72 7.05 12.37
N PRO A 151 4.95 7.47 12.70
CA PRO A 151 5.61 7.04 13.93
C PRO A 151 4.89 7.65 15.14
N TYR A 152 4.51 6.84 16.12
CA TYR A 152 3.68 7.28 17.25
C TYR A 152 4.43 8.16 18.25
N ASN A 153 5.77 8.16 18.20
CA ASN A 153 6.62 9.06 18.97
C ASN A 153 6.83 10.43 18.29
N SER A 154 6.31 10.64 17.07
CA SER A 154 6.31 11.93 16.38
C SER A 154 4.91 12.54 16.34
N ASN A 155 4.84 13.87 16.37
CA ASN A 155 3.60 14.63 16.16
C ASN A 155 3.35 14.98 14.69
N VAL A 156 4.34 14.76 13.83
CA VAL A 156 4.28 15.17 12.43
C VAL A 156 4.30 13.92 11.56
N PRO A 157 3.14 13.45 11.09
CA PRO A 157 3.10 12.38 10.10
C PRO A 157 3.68 12.90 8.78
N THR A 158 4.32 12.02 8.01
CA THR A 158 4.96 12.41 6.75
C THR A 158 4.58 11.47 5.62
N ILE A 159 4.73 11.92 4.38
CA ILE A 159 4.67 11.04 3.22
C ILE A 159 6.09 10.85 2.70
N ARG A 160 6.47 9.60 2.46
CA ARG A 160 7.74 9.22 1.82
C ARG A 160 7.47 8.63 0.44
N ILE A 161 8.32 8.96 -0.52
CA ILE A 161 8.30 8.34 -1.86
C ILE A 161 9.57 7.53 -2.02
N ILE A 162 9.41 6.23 -2.24
CA ILE A 162 10.52 5.29 -2.37
C ILE A 162 10.47 4.69 -3.77
N ASP A 163 11.59 4.71 -4.48
CA ASP A 163 11.69 4.04 -5.79
C ASP A 163 11.53 2.52 -5.62
N TYR A 164 10.93 1.87 -6.62
CA TYR A 164 10.66 0.43 -6.56
C TYR A 164 11.90 -0.42 -6.23
N PRO A 165 13.08 -0.24 -6.88
CA PRO A 165 14.27 -1.03 -6.58
C PRO A 165 14.84 -0.82 -5.18
N TYR A 166 14.47 0.28 -4.52
CA TYR A 166 14.94 0.66 -3.20
C TYR A 166 13.93 0.38 -2.11
N THR A 167 12.77 -0.19 -2.44
CA THR A 167 11.75 -0.52 -1.44
C THR A 167 12.03 -1.89 -0.82
N TYR A 168 11.87 -1.98 0.50
CA TYR A 168 11.89 -3.23 1.25
C TYR A 168 10.64 -3.36 2.11
N ARG A 169 10.05 -4.55 2.14
CA ARG A 169 8.82 -4.83 2.89
C ARG A 169 9.07 -5.89 3.96
N PHE A 170 8.72 -5.60 5.20
CA PHE A 170 8.60 -6.63 6.23
C PHE A 170 7.14 -7.04 6.33
N ILE A 171 6.84 -8.30 6.02
CA ILE A 171 5.51 -8.88 6.18
C ILE A 171 5.48 -9.55 7.54
N LEU A 172 4.81 -8.91 8.50
CA LEU A 172 4.75 -9.37 9.89
C LEU A 172 3.57 -10.32 10.02
N ILE A 173 3.82 -11.56 10.40
CA ILE A 173 2.81 -12.62 10.44
C ILE A 173 2.56 -13.04 11.88
N THR A 174 1.29 -13.12 12.26
CA THR A 174 0.85 -13.43 13.63
C THR A 174 -0.13 -14.60 13.66
N SER A 175 -0.35 -15.15 14.86
CA SER A 175 -1.27 -16.28 15.08
C SER A 175 -2.73 -15.83 15.07
N ASP A 176 -2.97 -14.58 15.43
CA ASP A 176 -4.25 -13.91 15.65
C ASP A 176 -4.16 -12.44 15.24
N GLU A 177 -5.31 -11.78 15.13
CA GLU A 177 -5.34 -10.33 14.91
C GLU A 177 -4.89 -9.64 16.19
N GLN A 178 -3.76 -8.92 16.12
CA GLN A 178 -3.16 -8.22 17.25
C GLN A 178 -2.45 -6.95 16.79
N PHE A 179 -2.16 -6.06 17.73
CA PHE A 179 -1.20 -5.00 17.51
C PHE A 179 0.22 -5.56 17.40
N VAL A 180 1.02 -4.90 16.58
CA VAL A 180 2.45 -5.14 16.43
C VAL A 180 3.17 -3.82 16.58
N LYS A 181 4.21 -3.82 17.41
CA LYS A 181 5.10 -2.69 17.60
C LYS A 181 6.34 -2.89 16.75
N ILE A 182 6.75 -1.84 16.06
CA ILE A 182 7.99 -1.80 15.27
C ILE A 182 8.85 -0.66 15.77
N THR A 183 10.13 -0.89 16.04
CA THR A 183 11.07 0.19 16.42
C THR A 183 12.35 0.10 15.61
N ASP A 184 12.96 1.24 15.28
CA ASP A 184 14.30 1.30 14.65
C ASP A 184 15.35 2.00 15.54
N GLY A 185 15.05 2.11 16.84
CA GLY A 185 15.82 2.88 17.82
C GLY A 185 15.55 4.39 17.80
N THR A 186 15.02 4.93 16.72
CA THR A 186 14.66 6.37 16.60
C THR A 186 13.15 6.56 16.54
N ASN A 187 12.50 5.81 15.67
CA ASN A 187 11.06 5.81 15.44
C ASN A 187 10.44 4.57 16.07
N ALA A 188 9.21 4.74 16.53
CA ALA A 188 8.39 3.65 17.00
C ALA A 188 7.03 3.72 16.30
N TYR A 189 6.56 2.58 15.81
CA TYR A 189 5.31 2.42 15.10
C TYR A 189 4.46 1.40 15.84
N ARG A 190 3.15 1.58 15.76
CA ARG A 190 2.17 0.58 16.19
C ARG A 190 1.23 0.34 15.03
N MET A 191 1.13 -0.91 14.61
CA MET A 191 0.27 -1.38 13.53
C MET A 191 -0.63 -2.48 14.06
N PHE A 192 -1.62 -2.94 13.29
CA PHE A 192 -2.36 -4.15 13.61
C PHE A 192 -2.34 -5.11 12.42
N THR A 193 -2.43 -6.40 12.70
CA THR A 193 -2.55 -7.44 11.68
C THR A 193 -4.01 -7.71 11.36
N SER A 194 -4.30 -8.05 10.11
CA SER A 194 -5.64 -8.49 9.69
C SER A 194 -5.53 -9.67 8.74
N GLU A 195 -6.64 -10.39 8.54
CA GLU A 195 -6.74 -11.48 7.58
C GLU A 195 -6.39 -11.02 6.15
N LEU A 196 -5.41 -11.68 5.54
CA LEU A 196 -5.16 -11.60 4.11
C LEU A 196 -4.73 -12.97 3.59
N SER A 197 -5.59 -13.58 2.76
CA SER A 197 -5.33 -14.86 2.11
C SER A 197 -4.99 -16.01 3.06
N GLY A 198 -5.72 -16.17 4.17
CA GLY A 198 -5.52 -17.27 5.13
C GLY A 198 -4.47 -16.97 6.22
N ARG A 199 -3.93 -15.75 6.27
CA ARG A 199 -2.86 -15.36 7.20
C ARG A 199 -3.21 -14.04 7.88
N LYS A 200 -2.98 -13.95 9.19
CA LYS A 200 -3.01 -12.69 9.93
C LYS A 200 -1.68 -11.99 9.73
N GLN A 201 -1.71 -10.85 9.04
CA GLN A 201 -0.48 -10.13 8.69
C GLN A 201 -0.69 -8.63 8.53
N CYS A 202 0.41 -7.89 8.63
CA CYS A 202 0.53 -6.52 8.15
C CYS A 202 1.88 -6.31 7.46
N THR A 203 1.98 -5.28 6.62
CA THR A 203 3.19 -4.98 5.86
C THR A 203 3.78 -3.64 6.31
N PHE A 204 5.00 -3.67 6.83
CA PHE A 204 5.78 -2.48 7.16
C PHE A 204 6.79 -2.18 6.04
N VAL A 205 6.81 -0.94 5.53
CA VAL A 205 7.63 -0.57 4.36
C VAL A 205 8.79 0.36 4.73
N THR A 206 9.97 0.03 4.22
CA THR A 206 11.18 0.82 4.41
C THR A 206 12.09 0.80 3.18
N GLU A 207 13.29 1.37 3.29
CA GLU A 207 14.26 1.50 2.22
C GLU A 207 15.37 0.43 2.34
N ARG A 208 15.66 -0.22 1.21
CA ARG A 208 16.79 -1.15 1.01
C ARG A 208 18.12 -0.43 1.14
N GLY A 209 19.14 -1.21 1.46
CA GLY A 209 20.52 -0.72 1.55
C GLY A 209 20.75 0.26 2.70
N THR A 210 19.77 0.45 3.58
CA THR A 210 19.94 1.19 4.82
C THR A 210 20.57 0.29 5.88
N THR A 211 21.35 0.87 6.78
CA THR A 211 21.91 0.16 7.95
C THR A 211 20.91 0.11 9.12
N LYS A 212 19.64 0.44 8.86
CA LYS A 212 18.61 0.47 9.91
C LYS A 212 18.32 -0.94 10.38
N PHE A 213 18.21 -1.10 11.69
CA PHE A 213 17.84 -2.33 12.35
C PHE A 213 16.45 -2.16 12.95
N TYR A 214 15.54 -3.05 12.60
CA TYR A 214 14.16 -3.02 13.07
C TYR A 214 13.93 -4.14 14.07
N ILE A 215 13.26 -3.80 15.17
CA ILE A 215 12.74 -4.76 16.15
C ILE A 215 11.23 -4.81 15.98
N PHE A 216 10.68 -6.02 15.89
CA PHE A 216 9.26 -6.30 15.75
C PHE A 216 8.79 -7.05 16.99
N GLU A 217 7.74 -6.57 17.64
CA GLU A 217 7.22 -7.11 18.89
C GLU A 217 5.70 -7.27 18.78
N SER A 218 5.20 -8.50 18.98
CA SER A 218 3.76 -8.78 19.07
C SER A 218 3.17 -8.42 20.43
N GLU A 219 1.85 -8.32 20.55
CA GLU A 219 1.17 -8.16 21.86
C GLU A 219 1.48 -9.29 22.84
N LYS A 220 1.80 -10.49 22.34
CA LYS A 220 2.18 -11.66 23.14
C LYS A 220 3.64 -11.63 23.62
N GLY A 221 4.40 -10.58 23.30
CA GLY A 221 5.80 -10.42 23.68
C GLY A 221 6.79 -11.19 22.79
N ILE A 222 6.31 -11.85 21.73
CA ILE A 222 7.19 -12.49 20.75
C ILE A 222 7.93 -11.39 20.00
N THR A 223 9.25 -11.45 20.04
CA THR A 223 10.14 -10.46 19.44
C THR A 223 10.97 -11.08 18.34
N ASN A 224 11.10 -10.37 17.22
CA ASN A 224 11.99 -10.72 16.14
C ASN A 224 12.63 -9.43 15.60
N SER A 225 13.57 -9.56 14.67
CA SER A 225 14.27 -8.41 14.11
C SER A 225 14.67 -8.60 12.66
N GLY A 226 14.93 -7.50 11.98
CA GLY A 226 15.28 -7.52 10.57
C GLY A 226 16.03 -6.27 10.13
N THR A 227 16.86 -6.44 9.10
CA THR A 227 17.58 -5.35 8.42
C THR A 227 17.24 -5.40 6.95
N PRO A 228 16.87 -4.25 6.33
CA PRO A 228 16.59 -4.20 4.91
C PRO A 228 17.77 -4.71 4.09
N LYS A 229 17.53 -5.66 3.18
CA LYS A 229 18.60 -6.21 2.36
C LYS A 229 19.16 -5.14 1.40
N PRO A 230 20.40 -5.30 0.91
CA PRO A 230 20.96 -4.43 -0.11
C PRO A 230 20.08 -4.37 -1.38
N VAL A 231 20.23 -3.29 -2.15
CA VAL A 231 19.56 -3.12 -3.45
C VAL A 231 20.01 -4.23 -4.41
N GLY A 232 19.08 -4.78 -5.17
CA GLY A 232 19.33 -5.85 -6.14
C GLY A 232 19.29 -7.27 -5.58
N ILE A 233 19.15 -7.45 -4.26
CA ILE A 233 19.00 -8.79 -3.65
C ILE A 233 17.52 -9.18 -3.56
N SER A 234 17.11 -10.24 -4.24
CA SER A 234 15.75 -10.80 -4.14
C SER A 234 15.62 -11.73 -2.92
N PRO A 235 14.45 -11.83 -2.26
CA PRO A 235 13.21 -11.08 -2.50
C PRO A 235 13.22 -9.62 -2.02
N ASP A 236 12.24 -8.82 -2.46
CA ASP A 236 11.99 -7.43 -2.01
C ASP A 236 11.15 -7.31 -0.73
N TYR A 237 11.01 -8.43 -0.07
CA TYR A 237 10.36 -8.54 1.22
C TYR A 237 11.05 -9.59 2.08
N GLU A 238 10.74 -9.59 3.37
CA GLU A 238 11.06 -10.66 4.31
C GLU A 238 9.83 -10.88 5.19
N GLU A 239 9.47 -12.15 5.35
CA GLU A 239 8.42 -12.54 6.28
C GLU A 239 9.04 -12.63 7.67
N ILE A 240 8.44 -11.93 8.63
CA ILE A 240 8.83 -11.94 10.04
C ILE A 240 7.76 -12.71 10.79
N ASP A 241 8.13 -13.89 11.27
CA ASP A 241 7.24 -14.71 12.08
C ASP A 241 7.20 -14.18 13.53
N LEU A 242 5.99 -13.87 13.98
CA LEU A 242 5.64 -13.40 15.33
C LEU A 242 4.52 -14.27 15.93
N LYS A 243 4.42 -15.53 15.49
CA LYS A 243 3.41 -16.50 15.93
C LYS A 243 3.71 -17.22 17.23
#